data_AF-A0A7C7TJC9-F1
#
_entry.id   AF-A0A7C7TJC9-F1
#
_cell.length_a   1.000
_cell.length_b   1.000
_cell.length_c   1.000
_cell.angle_alpha   90.00
_cell.angle_beta   90.00
_cell.angle_gamma   90.00
#
_symmetry.space_group_name_H-M   'P 1'
#
loop_
_entity.id
_entity.type
_entity.pdbx_description
1 polymer ?
#
loop_
_entity_poly.entity_id
_entity_poly.type
_entity_poly.pdbx_seq_one_letter_code
_entity_poly.pdbx_strand_id
1 'polypeptide(L)'
;MNTSLYDTELPIRSEIISTQSAALEHWASPGTWLTAVERTAAVEEVRRARDADELPPWIAPSTVEGLIPDDHPLPSAAIDMVWRVTNHLTTLTLEWYQDLVPSALEAGEYVELIGLISQVNLVDHFADGLSLPRPRLRQPIDGEPTRITPAAAAVSTHWVPTAPIVDDSWQPVDHSEGTGLSAARGVPNVRRALSLVPPERVMQWVLIDAHYVPGGALGGDFAESVWSLQRPQIELIGARTSAINECFY
;
A
#
# COMPACT_ATOMS: atom_id res chain seq x y z
N MET A 1 0.39 14.87 -26.06
CA MET A 1 0.98 13.57 -26.46
C MET A 1 0.77 12.63 -25.29
N ASN A 2 0.09 11.51 -25.50
CA ASN A 2 -0.13 10.52 -24.44
C ASN A 2 1.18 9.74 -24.30
N THR A 3 2.05 10.14 -23.38
CA THR A 3 3.30 9.43 -23.12
C THR A 3 2.94 8.09 -22.50
N SER A 4 3.31 6.98 -23.15
CA SER A 4 3.17 5.65 -22.55
C SER A 4 3.88 5.62 -21.20
N LEU A 5 3.27 4.99 -20.20
CA LEU A 5 3.82 4.89 -18.83
C LEU A 5 5.20 4.24 -18.82
N TYR A 6 5.40 3.26 -19.71
CA TYR A 6 6.67 2.59 -19.97
C TYR A 6 7.00 2.68 -21.46
N ASP A 7 8.28 2.89 -21.76
CA ASP A 7 8.83 2.80 -23.11
C ASP A 7 9.49 1.43 -23.28
N THR A 8 8.74 0.45 -23.81
CA THR A 8 9.16 -0.95 -23.92
C THR A 8 8.36 -1.72 -24.96
N GLU A 9 8.98 -2.73 -25.56
CA GLU A 9 8.34 -3.71 -26.45
C GLU A 9 7.71 -4.89 -25.69
N LEU A 10 7.88 -4.95 -24.36
CA LEU A 10 7.27 -6.00 -23.55
C LEU A 10 5.73 -5.90 -23.61
N PRO A 11 5.01 -7.03 -23.74
CA PRO A 11 3.56 -7.03 -23.81
C PRO A 11 2.94 -6.82 -22.42
N ILE A 12 2.94 -5.59 -21.93
CA ILE A 12 2.33 -5.22 -20.66
C ILE A 12 0.81 -5.07 -20.85
N ARG A 13 0.04 -5.74 -19.99
CA ARG A 13 -1.44 -5.68 -19.99
C ARG A 13 -1.93 -4.25 -19.79
N SER A 14 -2.93 -3.84 -20.55
CA SER A 14 -3.51 -2.49 -20.50
C SER A 14 -4.02 -2.11 -19.12
N GLU A 15 -4.54 -3.07 -18.37
CA GLU A 15 -5.08 -2.87 -17.02
C GLU A 15 -3.98 -2.50 -16.02
N ILE A 16 -2.76 -3.04 -16.20
CA ILE A 16 -1.61 -2.63 -15.39
C ILE A 16 -1.25 -1.17 -15.69
N ILE A 17 -1.17 -0.82 -16.97
CA ILE A 17 -0.83 0.56 -17.37
C ILE A 17 -1.87 1.57 -16.85
N SER A 18 -3.17 1.26 -17.00
CA SER A 18 -4.24 2.17 -16.57
C SER A 18 -4.30 2.32 -15.05
N THR A 19 -4.17 1.24 -14.29
CA THR A 19 -4.22 1.28 -12.81
C THR A 19 -3.00 1.92 -12.19
N GLN A 20 -1.79 1.69 -12.73
CA GLN A 20 -0.60 2.41 -12.30
C GLN A 20 -0.67 3.91 -12.67
N SER A 21 -1.23 4.24 -13.84
CA SER A 21 -1.48 5.63 -14.22
C SER A 21 -2.46 6.32 -13.27
N ALA A 22 -3.50 5.60 -12.81
CA ALA A 22 -4.44 6.08 -11.81
C ALA A 22 -3.79 6.23 -10.41
N ALA A 23 -2.90 5.33 -10.02
CA ALA A 23 -2.14 5.46 -8.78
C ALA A 23 -1.25 6.72 -8.80
N LEU A 24 -0.61 7.04 -9.92
CA LEU A 24 0.15 8.29 -10.07
C LEU A 24 -0.74 9.55 -9.97
N GLU A 25 -1.99 9.50 -10.42
CA GLU A 25 -2.98 10.58 -10.22
C GLU A 25 -3.38 10.69 -8.75
N HIS A 26 -3.59 9.55 -8.11
CA HIS A 26 -3.98 9.43 -6.71
C HIS A 26 -2.89 9.95 -5.76
N TRP A 27 -1.61 9.68 -6.04
CA TRP A 27 -0.50 10.20 -5.25
C TRP A 27 -0.32 11.71 -5.41
N ALA A 28 -0.60 12.24 -6.61
CA ALA A 28 -0.52 13.67 -6.89
C ALA A 28 -1.78 14.46 -6.46
N SER A 29 -2.81 13.80 -5.95
CA SER A 29 -4.03 14.45 -5.44
C SER A 29 -3.94 14.61 -3.92
N PRO A 30 -4.61 15.63 -3.32
CA PRO A 30 -4.73 15.72 -1.87
C PRO A 30 -5.44 14.49 -1.32
N GLY A 31 -4.96 13.99 -0.19
CA GLY A 31 -5.47 12.77 0.43
C GLY A 31 -6.53 13.03 1.50
N THR A 32 -6.62 12.11 2.46
CA THR A 32 -7.51 12.30 3.62
C THR A 32 -6.82 13.12 4.70
N TRP A 33 -5.53 12.89 4.92
CA TRP A 33 -4.74 13.48 5.98
C TRP A 33 -3.58 14.32 5.46
N LEU A 34 -2.97 13.88 4.35
CA LEU A 34 -1.80 14.51 3.75
C LEU A 34 -2.18 15.34 2.51
N THR A 35 -1.48 16.46 2.33
CA THR A 35 -1.53 17.27 1.11
C THR A 35 -0.90 16.52 -0.07
N ALA A 36 -1.18 16.94 -1.31
CA ALA A 36 -0.55 16.35 -2.49
C ALA A 36 1.00 16.45 -2.47
N VAL A 37 1.54 17.52 -1.88
CA VAL A 37 2.99 17.74 -1.74
C VAL A 37 3.58 16.73 -0.76
N GLU A 38 2.96 16.56 0.42
CA GLU A 38 3.40 15.57 1.42
C GLU A 38 3.29 14.13 0.89
N ARG A 39 2.23 13.80 0.16
CA ARG A 39 2.05 12.47 -0.46
C ARG A 39 3.13 12.19 -1.50
N THR A 40 3.43 13.18 -2.35
CA THR A 40 4.51 13.05 -3.34
C THR A 40 5.86 12.88 -2.65
N ALA A 41 6.15 13.67 -1.62
CA ALA A 41 7.36 13.53 -0.81
C ALA A 41 7.45 12.15 -0.12
N ALA A 42 6.33 11.60 0.36
CA ALA A 42 6.30 10.25 0.94
C ALA A 42 6.68 9.19 -0.09
N VAL A 43 6.17 9.29 -1.32
CA VAL A 43 6.53 8.38 -2.42
C VAL A 43 8.02 8.49 -2.77
N GLU A 44 8.56 9.70 -2.81
CA GLU A 44 9.99 9.94 -3.03
C GLU A 44 10.85 9.35 -1.90
N GLU A 45 10.43 9.50 -0.64
CA GLU A 45 11.14 8.94 0.51
C GLU A 45 11.06 7.40 0.55
N VAL A 46 9.97 6.77 0.09
CA VAL A 46 9.94 5.30 -0.11
C VAL A 46 11.00 4.87 -1.12
N ARG A 47 11.08 5.57 -2.26
CA ARG A 47 12.09 5.28 -3.30
C ARG A 47 13.51 5.50 -2.77
N ARG A 48 13.73 6.61 -2.06
CA ARG A 48 15.01 6.95 -1.45
C ARG A 48 15.42 5.92 -0.41
N ALA A 49 14.53 5.50 0.48
CA ALA A 49 14.80 4.50 1.50
C ALA A 49 15.21 3.15 0.89
N ARG A 50 14.63 2.76 -0.26
CA ARG A 50 14.97 1.52 -0.97
C ARG A 50 16.29 1.59 -1.71
N ASP A 51 16.65 2.77 -2.23
CA ASP A 51 17.84 2.96 -3.06
C ASP A 51 19.07 3.40 -2.25
N ALA A 52 18.89 3.85 -1.01
CA ALA A 52 19.96 4.26 -0.10
C ALA A 52 20.73 3.06 0.50
N ASP A 53 21.92 3.34 1.04
CA ASP A 53 22.63 2.39 1.88
C ASP A 53 21.78 2.00 3.10
N GLU A 54 21.83 0.73 3.47
CA GLU A 54 20.99 0.19 4.55
C GLU A 54 21.34 0.86 5.89
N LEU A 55 20.36 1.56 6.47
CA LEU A 55 20.40 1.98 7.87
C LEU A 55 19.84 0.86 8.74
N PRO A 56 20.48 0.49 9.86
CA PRO A 56 19.92 -0.51 10.76
C PRO A 56 18.64 0.01 11.45
N PRO A 57 17.75 -0.87 11.92
CA PRO A 57 16.41 -0.50 12.39
C PRO A 57 16.37 0.41 13.65
N TRP A 58 17.49 0.54 14.38
CA TRP A 58 17.62 1.43 15.53
C TRP A 58 18.20 2.81 15.19
N ILE A 59 18.60 3.06 13.93
CA ILE A 59 19.01 4.38 13.45
C ILE A 59 17.86 4.98 12.66
N ALA A 60 17.29 6.04 13.21
CA ALA A 60 16.25 6.80 12.54
C ALA A 60 16.90 7.81 11.57
N PRO A 61 16.37 7.98 10.34
CA PRO A 61 16.83 9.00 9.40
C PRO A 61 17.04 10.40 10.01
N SER A 62 16.15 10.82 10.91
CA SER A 62 16.22 12.09 11.64
C SER A 62 17.44 12.25 12.55
N THR A 63 18.11 11.16 12.91
CA THR A 63 19.34 11.18 13.72
C THR A 63 20.61 11.25 12.87
N VAL A 64 20.48 11.15 11.54
CA VAL A 64 21.61 11.21 10.61
C VAL A 64 21.74 12.63 10.06
N GLU A 65 22.86 13.29 10.38
CA GLU A 65 23.12 14.67 9.98
C GLU A 65 23.05 14.84 8.45
N GLY A 66 22.24 15.80 8.00
CA GLY A 66 22.07 16.15 6.59
C GLY A 66 21.25 15.15 5.76
N LEU A 67 20.70 14.09 6.35
CA LEU A 67 19.89 13.13 5.61
C LEU A 67 18.52 13.70 5.25
N ILE A 68 17.87 14.36 6.22
CA ILE A 68 16.59 15.06 6.02
C ILE A 68 16.87 16.57 5.89
N PRO A 69 16.47 17.22 4.78
CA PRO A 69 16.54 18.66 4.62
C PRO A 69 15.65 19.41 5.63
N ASP A 70 16.07 20.61 6.06
CA ASP A 70 15.30 21.44 7.01
C ASP A 70 13.94 21.88 6.46
N ASP A 71 13.83 22.03 5.14
CA ASP A 71 12.62 22.46 4.42
C ASP A 71 11.81 21.27 3.86
N HIS A 72 12.06 20.05 4.35
CA HIS A 72 11.37 18.87 3.89
C HIS A 72 9.85 18.95 4.15
N PRO A 73 8.99 18.61 3.17
CA PRO A 73 7.53 18.75 3.33
C PRO A 73 6.94 17.87 4.43
N LEU A 74 7.50 16.68 4.65
CA LEU A 74 7.09 15.78 5.73
C LEU A 74 7.85 16.06 7.03
N PRO A 75 7.19 15.94 8.20
CA PRO A 75 7.88 15.98 9.48
C PRO A 75 8.83 14.79 9.63
N SER A 76 9.92 14.96 10.40
CA SER A 76 10.94 13.92 10.58
C SER A 76 10.38 12.59 11.07
N ALA A 77 9.37 12.60 11.94
CA ALA A 77 8.71 11.39 12.42
C ALA A 77 7.99 10.60 11.31
N ALA A 78 7.41 11.27 10.32
CA ALA A 78 6.82 10.61 9.15
C ALA A 78 7.90 9.96 8.27
N ILE A 79 9.04 10.64 8.08
CA ILE A 79 10.16 10.12 7.30
C ILE A 79 10.76 8.89 8.00
N ASP A 80 11.00 8.99 9.31
CA ASP A 80 11.49 7.86 10.11
C ASP A 80 10.56 6.65 10.04
N MET A 81 9.24 6.90 10.10
CA MET A 81 8.22 5.87 9.92
C MET A 81 8.27 5.26 8.51
N VAL A 82 8.32 6.08 7.45
CA VAL A 82 8.39 5.61 6.06
C VAL A 82 9.61 4.74 5.83
N TRP A 83 10.79 5.16 6.28
CA TRP A 83 12.02 4.38 6.12
C TRP A 83 11.99 3.06 6.89
N ARG A 84 11.53 3.08 8.15
CA ARG A 84 11.46 1.86 8.96
C ARG A 84 10.43 0.88 8.42
N VAL A 85 9.26 1.35 7.99
CA VAL A 85 8.25 0.50 7.34
C VAL A 85 8.75 0.01 5.98
N THR A 86 9.55 0.78 5.25
CA THR A 86 10.04 0.34 3.94
C THR A 86 11.11 -0.76 4.06
N ASN A 87 12.04 -0.62 5.01
CA ASN A 87 13.21 -1.50 5.11
C ASN A 87 13.16 -2.55 6.24
N HIS A 88 12.36 -2.32 7.28
CA HIS A 88 12.42 -3.07 8.54
C HIS A 88 11.04 -3.46 9.09
N LEU A 89 10.11 -3.88 8.22
CA LEU A 89 8.72 -4.24 8.56
C LEU A 89 8.59 -5.20 9.75
N THR A 90 9.51 -6.17 9.87
CA THR A 90 9.41 -7.22 10.90
C THR A 90 9.89 -6.77 12.28
N THR A 91 10.43 -5.56 12.37
CA THR A 91 10.87 -4.94 13.62
C THR A 91 9.80 -4.07 14.27
N LEU A 92 8.64 -3.92 13.62
CA LEU A 92 7.55 -3.08 14.13
C LEU A 92 6.86 -3.77 15.30
N THR A 93 6.61 -3.02 16.37
CA THR A 93 5.91 -3.49 17.57
C THR A 93 4.73 -2.58 17.90
N LEU A 94 3.79 -3.09 18.70
CA LEU A 94 2.69 -2.26 19.21
C LEU A 94 3.21 -1.09 20.05
N GLU A 95 4.26 -1.31 20.84
CA GLU A 95 4.92 -0.26 21.65
C GLU A 95 5.49 0.85 20.76
N TRP A 96 6.21 0.49 19.68
CA TRP A 96 6.71 1.47 18.71
C TRP A 96 5.57 2.28 18.09
N TYR A 97 4.46 1.64 17.73
CA TYR A 97 3.30 2.34 17.21
C TYR A 97 2.70 3.30 18.25
N GLN A 98 2.60 2.89 19.52
CA GLN A 98 2.05 3.70 20.61
C GLN A 98 2.96 4.88 21.01
N ASP A 99 4.27 4.74 20.85
CA ASP A 99 5.22 5.85 21.05
C ASP A 99 5.13 6.89 19.91
N LEU A 100 4.81 6.45 18.70
CA LEU A 100 4.67 7.31 17.52
C LEU A 100 3.28 7.99 17.46
N VAL A 101 2.22 7.25 17.78
CA VAL A 101 0.81 7.66 17.62
C VAL A 101 0.11 7.66 18.99
N PRO A 102 -0.50 8.79 19.44
CA PRO A 102 -0.76 10.02 18.68
C PRO A 102 0.30 11.12 18.85
N SER A 103 1.46 10.80 19.43
CA SER A 103 2.42 11.83 19.90
C SER A 103 3.09 12.61 18.79
N ALA A 104 3.43 11.96 17.67
CA ALA A 104 4.13 12.58 16.55
C ALA A 104 3.37 12.45 15.21
N LEU A 105 2.44 11.49 15.10
CA LEU A 105 1.53 11.32 13.96
C LEU A 105 0.11 11.01 14.44
N GLU A 106 -0.89 11.42 13.68
CA GLU A 106 -2.26 10.95 13.85
C GLU A 106 -2.44 9.54 13.26
N ALA A 107 -3.35 8.75 13.82
CA ALA A 107 -3.61 7.39 13.34
C ALA A 107 -4.00 7.35 11.84
N GLY A 108 -4.69 8.40 11.38
CA GLY A 108 -5.06 8.54 9.98
C GLY A 108 -3.89 8.87 9.06
N GLU A 109 -2.97 9.75 9.49
CA GLU A 109 -1.71 10.03 8.78
C GLU A 109 -0.86 8.77 8.66
N TYR A 110 -0.72 8.02 9.76
CA TYR A 110 -0.04 6.73 9.77
C TYR A 110 -0.64 5.76 8.74
N VAL A 111 -1.97 5.57 8.74
CA VAL A 111 -2.63 4.65 7.81
C VAL A 111 -2.52 5.13 6.36
N GLU A 112 -2.57 6.45 6.11
CA GLU A 112 -2.39 7.00 4.78
C GLU A 112 -0.97 6.74 4.25
N LEU A 113 0.07 6.94 5.08
CA LEU A 113 1.46 6.62 4.75
C LEU A 113 1.65 5.11 4.48
N ILE A 114 1.09 4.22 5.30
CA ILE A 114 1.12 2.76 5.04
C ILE A 114 0.49 2.44 3.68
N GLY A 115 -0.63 3.08 3.35
CA GLY A 115 -1.30 2.96 2.06
C GLY A 115 -0.39 3.33 0.89
N LEU A 116 0.26 4.49 0.96
CA LEU A 116 1.21 4.96 -0.05
C LEU A 116 2.40 3.99 -0.19
N ILE A 117 3.03 3.59 0.92
CA ILE A 117 4.17 2.65 0.91
C ILE A 117 3.78 1.34 0.20
N SER A 118 2.62 0.78 0.54
CA SER A 118 2.13 -0.46 -0.10
C SER A 118 1.89 -0.29 -1.60
N GLN A 119 1.34 0.84 -2.03
CA GLN A 119 1.06 1.10 -3.44
C GLN A 119 2.36 1.33 -4.23
N VAL A 120 3.29 2.12 -3.69
CA VAL A 120 4.60 2.40 -4.30
C VAL A 120 5.39 1.10 -4.45
N ASN A 121 5.44 0.26 -3.42
CA ASN A 121 6.12 -1.03 -3.50
C ASN A 121 5.59 -1.89 -4.65
N LEU A 122 4.27 -1.96 -4.84
CA LEU A 122 3.68 -2.73 -5.93
C LEU A 122 4.07 -2.15 -7.31
N VAL A 123 3.92 -0.83 -7.51
CA VAL A 123 4.20 -0.18 -8.80
C VAL A 123 5.68 -0.23 -9.14
N ASP A 124 6.55 0.10 -8.19
CA ASP A 124 7.98 0.19 -8.44
C ASP A 124 8.64 -1.19 -8.53
N HIS A 125 8.22 -2.19 -7.74
CA HIS A 125 8.73 -3.56 -7.92
C HIS A 125 8.32 -4.17 -9.26
N PHE A 126 7.17 -3.78 -9.81
CA PHE A 126 6.80 -4.19 -11.17
C PHE A 126 7.79 -3.64 -12.20
N ALA A 127 8.11 -2.33 -12.13
CA ALA A 127 9.09 -1.72 -13.02
C ALA A 127 10.49 -2.32 -12.84
N ASP A 128 10.96 -2.43 -11.59
CA ASP A 128 12.27 -2.98 -11.25
C ASP A 128 12.41 -4.44 -11.72
N GLY A 129 11.37 -5.26 -11.51
CA GLY A 129 11.35 -6.66 -11.93
C GLY A 129 11.42 -6.86 -13.44
N LEU A 130 11.01 -5.86 -14.22
CA LEU A 130 11.15 -5.82 -15.67
C LEU A 130 12.38 -5.04 -16.15
N SER A 131 13.22 -4.56 -15.21
CA SER A 131 14.35 -3.67 -15.50
C SER A 131 13.95 -2.41 -16.29
N LEU A 132 12.75 -1.89 -16.01
CA LEU A 132 12.23 -0.66 -16.60
C LEU A 132 12.44 0.52 -15.64
N PRO A 133 12.54 1.76 -16.15
CA PRO A 133 12.51 2.93 -15.29
C PRO A 133 11.21 2.98 -14.49
N ARG A 134 11.32 3.23 -13.17
CA ARG A 134 10.15 3.48 -12.32
C ARG A 134 9.35 4.68 -12.87
N PRO A 135 8.00 4.63 -12.86
CA PRO A 135 7.20 5.71 -13.41
C PRO A 135 7.48 7.07 -12.76
N ARG A 136 7.50 8.12 -13.59
CA ARG A 136 7.68 9.50 -13.13
C ARG A 136 6.44 9.95 -12.36
N LEU A 137 6.66 10.58 -11.21
CA LEU A 137 5.58 11.17 -10.41
C LEU A 137 4.95 12.35 -11.17
N ARG A 138 3.65 12.52 -10.97
CA ARG A 138 2.92 13.68 -11.49
C ARG A 138 3.13 14.87 -10.56
N GLN A 139 2.96 16.08 -11.11
CA GLN A 139 3.03 17.29 -10.31
C GLN A 139 1.89 17.29 -9.28
N PRO A 140 2.18 17.64 -8.01
CA PRO A 140 1.15 17.79 -6.98
C PRO A 140 0.03 18.72 -7.44
N ILE A 141 -1.21 18.34 -7.16
CA ILE A 141 -2.41 19.12 -7.45
C ILE A 141 -2.82 19.84 -6.18
N ASP A 142 -3.06 21.15 -6.30
CA ASP A 142 -3.52 21.98 -5.18
C ASP A 142 -4.85 21.47 -4.60
N GLY A 143 -4.94 21.47 -3.28
CA GLY A 143 -6.15 21.16 -2.53
C GLY A 143 -5.86 20.74 -1.09
N GLU A 144 -6.91 20.74 -0.28
CA GLU A 144 -6.81 20.45 1.15
C GLU A 144 -7.12 18.97 1.45
N PRO A 145 -6.46 18.36 2.44
CA PRO A 145 -6.84 17.04 2.93
C PRO A 145 -8.27 17.05 3.46
N THR A 146 -9.04 16.00 3.18
CA THR A 146 -10.46 15.97 3.55
C THR A 146 -10.72 15.88 5.05
N ARG A 147 -9.76 15.32 5.81
CA ARG A 147 -9.81 15.04 7.25
C ARG A 147 -11.04 14.24 7.68
N ILE A 148 -11.61 13.42 6.79
CA ILE A 148 -12.79 12.60 7.06
C ILE A 148 -12.37 11.32 7.79
N THR A 149 -12.93 11.13 8.99
CA THR A 149 -12.83 9.87 9.73
C THR A 149 -14.13 9.07 9.58
N PRO A 150 -14.09 7.78 9.22
CA PRO A 150 -15.30 6.95 9.16
C PRO A 150 -16.01 6.85 10.52
N ALA A 151 -17.34 7.02 10.53
CA ALA A 151 -18.13 7.10 11.77
C ALA A 151 -18.06 5.88 12.71
N ALA A 152 -17.77 4.69 12.16
CA ALA A 152 -17.65 3.42 12.90
C ALA A 152 -16.20 2.91 12.97
N ALA A 153 -15.20 3.80 12.79
CA ALA A 153 -13.80 3.44 12.97
C ALA A 153 -13.51 3.15 14.45
N ALA A 154 -13.00 1.95 14.74
CA ALA A 154 -12.62 1.55 16.08
C ALA A 154 -11.42 0.60 16.07
N VAL A 155 -10.62 0.62 17.13
CA VAL A 155 -9.56 -0.37 17.36
C VAL A 155 -10.24 -1.67 17.78
N SER A 156 -10.00 -2.75 17.03
CA SER A 156 -10.52 -4.08 17.36
C SER A 156 -9.43 -5.15 17.36
N THR A 157 -8.92 -5.48 16.18
CA THR A 157 -7.97 -6.58 15.94
C THR A 157 -6.64 -6.08 15.39
N HIS A 158 -6.59 -4.80 15.04
CA HIS A 158 -5.45 -4.09 14.46
C HIS A 158 -4.95 -3.06 15.48
N TRP A 159 -3.72 -2.57 15.32
CA TRP A 159 -3.20 -1.48 16.17
C TRP A 159 -3.88 -0.14 15.89
N VAL A 160 -4.25 0.06 14.62
CA VAL A 160 -4.97 1.25 14.15
C VAL A 160 -6.49 1.04 14.22
N PRO A 161 -7.29 2.12 14.35
CA PRO A 161 -8.72 2.03 14.14
C PRO A 161 -9.02 1.49 12.73
N THR A 162 -10.05 0.64 12.60
CA THR A 162 -10.55 0.18 11.31
C THR A 162 -12.06 0.38 11.27
N ALA A 163 -12.59 0.68 10.09
CA ALA A 163 -14.02 0.81 9.84
C ALA A 163 -14.58 -0.45 9.13
N PRO A 164 -15.88 -0.76 9.31
CA PRO A 164 -16.59 -1.71 8.46
C PRO A 164 -16.49 -1.32 6.98
N ILE A 165 -16.32 -2.30 6.10
CA ILE A 165 -16.43 -2.10 4.65
C ILE A 165 -17.89 -2.29 4.28
N VAL A 166 -18.52 -1.21 3.79
CA VAL A 166 -19.95 -1.17 3.46
C VAL A 166 -20.21 -0.73 2.02
N ASP A 167 -19.16 -0.57 1.21
CA ASP A 167 -19.24 -0.20 -0.19
C ASP A 167 -19.09 -1.43 -1.12
N ASP A 168 -19.41 -1.23 -2.40
CA ASP A 168 -19.38 -2.29 -3.42
C ASP A 168 -17.96 -2.72 -3.83
N SER A 169 -16.90 -2.13 -3.25
CA SER A 169 -15.51 -2.52 -3.58
C SER A 169 -15.12 -3.91 -3.05
N TRP A 170 -16.01 -4.53 -2.27
CA TRP A 170 -15.88 -5.91 -1.85
C TRP A 170 -17.24 -6.59 -1.82
N GLN A 171 -17.44 -7.53 -2.75
CA GLN A 171 -18.55 -8.46 -2.70
C GLN A 171 -17.96 -9.86 -2.46
N PRO A 172 -18.15 -10.45 -1.25
CA PRO A 172 -17.69 -11.81 -1.02
C PRO A 172 -18.41 -12.73 -2.01
N VAL A 173 -17.66 -13.60 -2.68
CA VAL A 173 -18.27 -14.75 -3.33
C VAL A 173 -18.85 -15.61 -2.21
N ASP A 174 -20.14 -15.92 -2.28
CA ASP A 174 -20.77 -16.78 -1.29
C ASP A 174 -20.24 -18.22 -1.42
N HIS A 175 -19.25 -18.57 -0.61
CA HIS A 175 -18.70 -19.91 -0.51
C HIS A 175 -19.43 -20.79 0.54
N SER A 176 -20.61 -20.36 1.00
CA SER A 176 -21.36 -21.10 2.03
C SER A 176 -22.01 -22.39 1.52
N GLU A 177 -22.09 -22.59 0.19
CA GLU A 177 -22.44 -23.90 -0.38
C GLU A 177 -21.29 -24.90 -0.16
N GLY A 178 -21.41 -25.71 0.89
CA GLY A 178 -20.58 -26.90 1.13
C GLY A 178 -19.52 -26.78 2.23
N THR A 179 -19.18 -25.57 2.69
CA THR A 179 -18.15 -25.37 3.75
C THR A 179 -18.75 -25.15 5.14
N GLY A 180 -20.05 -24.84 5.24
CA GLY A 180 -20.70 -24.48 6.51
C GLY A 180 -20.21 -23.15 7.12
N LEU A 181 -19.33 -22.43 6.41
CA LEU A 181 -18.86 -21.10 6.76
C LEU A 181 -19.68 -20.10 5.93
N SER A 182 -20.53 -19.31 6.58
CA SER A 182 -21.33 -18.31 5.88
C SER A 182 -20.43 -17.26 5.22
N ALA A 183 -20.82 -16.77 4.03
CA ALA A 183 -20.28 -15.54 3.42
C ALA A 183 -20.33 -14.32 4.36
N ALA A 184 -21.16 -14.39 5.40
CA ALA A 184 -21.31 -13.41 6.46
C ALA A 184 -20.20 -13.48 7.55
N ARG A 185 -19.24 -14.42 7.48
CA ARG A 185 -18.08 -14.42 8.38
C ARG A 185 -17.00 -13.46 7.87
N GLY A 186 -17.19 -12.18 8.20
CA GLY A 186 -16.13 -11.18 8.42
C GLY A 186 -15.24 -10.84 7.22
N VAL A 187 -15.28 -9.59 6.79
CA VAL A 187 -14.27 -8.99 5.90
C VAL A 187 -12.85 -9.35 6.40
N PRO A 188 -12.00 -10.03 5.60
CA PRO A 188 -10.65 -10.41 6.02
C PRO A 188 -9.82 -9.22 6.52
N ASN A 189 -8.93 -9.45 7.49
CA ASN A 189 -8.12 -8.38 8.08
C ASN A 189 -7.30 -7.59 7.06
N VAL A 190 -6.82 -8.25 5.98
CA VAL A 190 -6.11 -7.59 4.88
C VAL A 190 -6.99 -6.58 4.14
N ARG A 191 -8.29 -6.86 3.98
CA ARG A 191 -9.26 -5.93 3.37
C ARG A 191 -9.55 -4.74 4.29
N ARG A 192 -9.53 -4.96 5.62
CA ARG A 192 -9.79 -3.94 6.65
C ARG A 192 -8.59 -3.05 6.98
N ALA A 193 -7.37 -3.47 6.67
CA ALA A 193 -6.14 -2.84 7.17
C ALA A 193 -6.04 -1.32 6.91
N LEU A 194 -6.54 -0.85 5.77
CA LEU A 194 -6.56 0.56 5.38
C LEU A 194 -7.91 1.25 5.55
N SER A 195 -8.90 0.62 6.19
CA SER A 195 -10.28 1.14 6.20
C SER A 195 -10.49 2.39 7.05
N LEU A 196 -9.49 2.85 7.81
CA LEU A 196 -9.48 4.19 8.39
C LEU A 196 -9.35 5.29 7.33
N VAL A 197 -8.70 4.98 6.20
CA VAL A 197 -8.50 5.91 5.08
C VAL A 197 -9.07 5.26 3.81
N PRO A 198 -10.39 5.31 3.60
CA PRO A 198 -11.06 4.58 2.51
C PRO A 198 -10.48 4.81 1.11
N PRO A 199 -10.04 6.03 0.71
CA PRO A 199 -9.40 6.23 -0.58
C PRO A 199 -8.14 5.37 -0.79
N GLU A 200 -7.28 5.24 0.23
CA GLU A 200 -6.07 4.40 0.14
C GLU A 200 -6.40 2.91 0.07
N ARG A 201 -7.42 2.47 0.82
CA ARG A 201 -7.94 1.10 0.72
C ARG A 201 -8.43 0.80 -0.70
N VAL A 202 -9.21 1.71 -1.29
CA VAL A 202 -9.74 1.52 -2.66
C VAL A 202 -8.60 1.45 -3.67
N MET A 203 -7.64 2.39 -3.61
CA MET A 203 -6.51 2.39 -4.56
C MET A 203 -5.64 1.14 -4.42
N GLN A 204 -5.44 0.63 -3.21
CA GLN A 204 -4.74 -0.63 -2.99
C GLN A 204 -5.41 -1.79 -3.77
N TRP A 205 -6.73 -1.92 -3.72
CA TRP A 205 -7.43 -2.99 -4.43
C TRP A 205 -7.49 -2.78 -5.94
N VAL A 206 -7.58 -1.53 -6.40
CA VAL A 206 -7.45 -1.19 -7.83
C VAL A 206 -6.11 -1.72 -8.39
N LEU A 207 -5.01 -1.53 -7.65
CA LEU A 207 -3.70 -2.05 -8.06
C LEU A 207 -3.61 -3.58 -7.92
N ILE A 208 -4.03 -4.15 -6.79
CA ILE A 208 -3.95 -5.60 -6.54
C ILE A 208 -4.73 -6.38 -7.60
N ASP A 209 -5.96 -5.96 -7.93
CA ASP A 209 -6.80 -6.69 -8.89
C ASP A 209 -6.21 -6.67 -10.31
N ALA A 210 -5.43 -5.64 -10.66
CA ALA A 210 -4.73 -5.62 -11.95
C ALA A 210 -3.47 -6.50 -11.97
N HIS A 211 -2.73 -6.58 -10.85
CA HIS A 211 -1.42 -7.24 -10.78
C HIS A 211 -1.47 -8.69 -10.31
N TYR A 212 -2.53 -9.09 -9.62
CA TYR A 212 -2.66 -10.38 -8.96
C TYR A 212 -4.03 -11.02 -9.25
N VAL A 213 -4.51 -11.93 -8.40
CA VAL A 213 -5.82 -12.58 -8.58
C VAL A 213 -6.95 -11.58 -8.29
N PRO A 214 -7.79 -11.21 -9.28
CA PRO A 214 -8.86 -10.23 -9.06
C PRO A 214 -9.89 -10.69 -8.02
N GLY A 215 -10.46 -9.74 -7.29
CA GLY A 215 -11.69 -9.94 -6.51
C GLY A 215 -11.55 -10.92 -5.33
N GLY A 216 -10.33 -11.31 -4.95
CA GLY A 216 -10.12 -12.28 -3.89
C GLY A 216 -10.54 -13.71 -4.26
N ALA A 217 -10.53 -14.06 -5.55
CA ALA A 217 -10.89 -15.39 -6.07
C ALA A 217 -9.98 -16.54 -5.55
N LEU A 218 -8.99 -16.26 -4.70
CA LEU A 218 -8.24 -17.25 -3.92
C LEU A 218 -9.14 -18.14 -3.04
N GLY A 219 -10.33 -17.65 -2.64
CA GLY A 219 -11.29 -18.41 -1.84
C GLY A 219 -12.15 -19.42 -2.62
N GLY A 220 -12.16 -19.34 -3.96
CA GLY A 220 -12.96 -20.20 -4.82
C GLY A 220 -12.21 -21.40 -5.40
N ASP A 221 -12.91 -22.18 -6.24
CA ASP A 221 -12.30 -23.24 -7.05
C ASP A 221 -11.52 -22.62 -8.21
N PHE A 222 -10.36 -22.04 -7.92
CA PHE A 222 -9.45 -21.48 -8.92
C PHE A 222 -8.60 -22.60 -9.56
N ALA A 223 -9.24 -23.65 -10.06
CA ALA A 223 -8.59 -24.72 -10.84
C ALA A 223 -8.18 -24.25 -12.26
N GLU A 224 -8.68 -23.10 -12.69
CA GLU A 224 -8.35 -22.46 -13.95
C GLU A 224 -7.01 -21.69 -13.86
N SER A 225 -6.45 -21.33 -15.02
CA SER A 225 -5.27 -20.45 -15.10
C SER A 225 -5.66 -18.98 -14.89
N VAL A 226 -4.97 -18.22 -14.02
CA VAL A 226 -5.02 -16.75 -14.10
C VAL A 226 -4.00 -16.36 -15.16
N TRP A 227 -4.47 -15.81 -16.27
CA TRP A 227 -3.61 -15.44 -17.40
C TRP A 227 -2.75 -16.65 -17.84
N SER A 228 -1.43 -16.59 -17.64
CA SER A 228 -0.49 -17.65 -18.01
C SER A 228 -0.05 -18.56 -16.86
N LEU A 229 -0.54 -18.33 -15.63
CA LEU A 229 -0.11 -19.07 -14.45
C LEU A 229 -1.20 -20.02 -13.95
N GLN A 230 -0.80 -21.25 -13.63
CA GLN A 230 -1.64 -22.23 -12.93
C GLN A 230 -1.61 -21.97 -11.42
N ARG A 231 -2.66 -22.39 -10.71
CA ARG A 231 -2.74 -22.23 -9.25
C ARG A 231 -1.49 -22.67 -8.49
N PRO A 232 -0.90 -23.86 -8.72
CA PRO A 232 0.32 -24.25 -7.99
C PRO A 232 1.50 -23.29 -8.21
N GLN A 233 1.59 -22.65 -9.37
CA GLN A 233 2.63 -21.65 -9.66
C GLN A 233 2.38 -20.35 -8.92
N ILE A 234 1.11 -19.89 -8.89
CA ILE A 234 0.70 -18.71 -8.12
C ILE A 234 0.97 -18.94 -6.63
N GLU A 235 0.56 -20.07 -6.07
CA GLU A 235 0.79 -20.43 -4.67
C GLU A 235 2.28 -20.54 -4.34
N LEU A 236 3.11 -21.10 -5.24
CA LEU A 236 4.55 -21.17 -5.05
C LEU A 236 5.19 -19.77 -5.00
N ILE A 237 4.82 -18.89 -5.92
CA ILE A 237 5.30 -17.51 -5.95
C ILE A 237 4.83 -16.77 -4.70
N GLY A 238 3.55 -16.86 -4.36
CA GLY A 238 2.96 -16.25 -3.17
C GLY A 238 3.65 -16.71 -1.89
N ALA A 239 3.82 -18.01 -1.69
CA ALA A 239 4.49 -18.58 -0.52
C ALA A 239 5.95 -18.13 -0.44
N ARG A 240 6.67 -18.09 -1.57
CA ARG A 240 8.06 -17.61 -1.60
C ARG A 240 8.16 -16.13 -1.27
N THR A 241 7.29 -15.30 -1.83
CA THR A 241 7.22 -13.86 -1.54
C THR A 241 6.89 -13.62 -0.07
N SER A 242 5.91 -14.35 0.50
CA SER A 242 5.59 -14.25 1.93
C SER A 242 6.76 -14.66 2.81
N ALA A 243 7.49 -15.73 2.45
CA ALA A 243 8.66 -16.17 3.22
C ALA A 243 9.81 -15.16 3.17
N ILE A 244 10.06 -14.53 2.02
CA ILE A 244 11.10 -13.49 1.86
C ILE A 244 10.75 -12.23 2.66
N ASN A 245 9.47 -11.85 2.67
CA ASN A 245 8.98 -10.67 3.39
C ASN A 245 8.56 -10.98 4.84
N GLU A 246 8.85 -12.20 5.33
CA GLU A 246 8.48 -12.65 6.68
C GLU A 246 7.00 -12.38 7.05
N CYS A 247 6.10 -12.49 6.07
CA CYS A 247 4.67 -12.30 6.23
C CYS A 247 4.02 -13.58 6.75
N PHE A 248 4.05 -13.77 8.07
CA PHE A 248 3.44 -14.91 8.77
C PHE A 248 2.05 -14.51 9.29
N TYR A 249 1.04 -15.36 9.05
CA TYR A 249 -0.35 -15.20 9.50
C TYR A 249 -0.71 -16.24 10.57
#